data_AF-A0A9W4WL20-F1
#
_entry.id   AF-A0A9W4WL20-F1
#
_cell.length_a   1.000
_cell.length_b   1.000
_cell.length_c   1.000
_cell.angle_alpha   90.00
_cell.angle_beta   90.00
_cell.angle_gamma   90.00
#
_symmetry.space_group_name_H-M   'P 1'
#
loop_
_entity.id
_entity.type
_entity.pdbx_description
1 polymer ?
#
loop_
_entity_poly.entity_id
_entity_poly.type
_entity_poly.pdbx_seq_one_letter_code
_entity_poly.pdbx_strand_id
1 'polypeptide(L)'
;MSSNASQKRSSFEFQSEDSIHVGIKHPKITERSHDKRIIILLIITPIWTLLFTLIPIFLKFQGFAADIYRYLEPMISLPLQYYIMVTSEVFIDPTQYGRKFLFGLTERSFLNIWFLIGAAIYAQGSGIYSTAILAKHAIENVLLPNPEIVQQYPKFDEVAYYYRETLQHIIGLYSYATGYVIMTLAQLFAYRRQKHDGLDSRKGIIGWILGGILFGILNASVAIEFPLVVIIYILLIGISLTIFLLKSKVMFSKGRRLVLQSYLIGYATTLVIVLIWIAAVGGFKDKKSVGLFVKGGSNSTRN
;
A
#
# COMPACT_ATOMS: atom_id res chain seq x y z
N MET A 1 -45.33 45.14 -6.29
CA MET A 1 -45.18 44.59 -4.93
C MET A 1 -44.40 43.29 -5.04
N SER A 2 -43.27 43.24 -4.35
CA SER A 2 -42.36 42.09 -4.31
C SER A 2 -42.92 41.00 -3.39
N SER A 3 -42.71 39.74 -3.73
CA SER A 3 -42.36 38.75 -2.69
C SER A 3 -41.52 37.62 -3.26
N ASN A 4 -40.26 37.62 -2.83
CA ASN A 4 -39.32 36.52 -2.89
C ASN A 4 -39.92 35.25 -2.26
N ALA A 5 -39.81 34.11 -2.95
CA ALA A 5 -39.96 32.80 -2.34
C ALA A 5 -38.69 31.98 -2.58
N SER A 6 -37.79 32.12 -1.59
CA SER A 6 -36.72 31.21 -1.16
C SER A 6 -36.58 29.90 -1.95
N GLN A 7 -35.51 29.85 -2.75
CA GLN A 7 -34.95 28.64 -3.33
C GLN A 7 -34.37 27.77 -2.21
N LYS A 8 -35.20 26.84 -1.71
CA LYS A 8 -34.81 25.87 -0.69
C LYS A 8 -33.81 24.88 -1.33
N ARG A 9 -32.52 25.08 -1.07
CA ARG A 9 -31.45 24.12 -1.39
C ARG A 9 -31.80 22.78 -0.73
N SER A 10 -32.18 21.79 -1.53
CA SER A 10 -32.28 20.40 -1.08
C SER A 10 -30.87 19.91 -0.75
N SER A 11 -30.57 19.80 0.54
CA SER A 11 -29.48 18.98 1.02
C SER A 11 -29.64 17.58 0.45
N PHE A 12 -28.65 17.12 -0.30
CA PHE A 12 -28.51 15.71 -0.68
C PHE A 12 -28.26 14.90 0.60
N GLU A 13 -29.34 14.52 1.30
CA GLU A 13 -29.29 13.42 2.25
C GLU A 13 -29.09 12.14 1.45
N PHE A 14 -27.87 11.61 1.49
CA PHE A 14 -27.58 10.24 1.07
C PHE A 14 -28.22 9.29 2.08
N GLN A 15 -29.54 9.07 1.96
CA GLN A 15 -30.22 7.99 2.69
C GLN A 15 -29.71 6.66 2.12
N SER A 16 -28.90 5.97 2.93
CA SER A 16 -28.13 4.78 2.55
C SER A 16 -28.82 3.46 2.87
N GLU A 17 -30.16 3.42 2.92
CA GLU A 17 -30.90 2.19 3.28
C GLU A 17 -31.91 1.71 2.23
N ASP A 18 -32.24 2.51 1.21
CA ASP A 18 -33.27 2.16 0.22
C ASP A 18 -32.73 1.95 -1.20
N SER A 19 -31.60 1.23 -1.35
CA SER A 19 -31.42 0.47 -2.60
C SER A 19 -32.28 -0.78 -2.51
N ILE A 20 -33.58 -0.55 -2.73
CA ILE A 20 -34.57 -1.43 -3.32
C ILE A 20 -34.04 -2.87 -3.47
N HIS A 21 -34.39 -3.71 -2.49
CA HIS A 21 -34.52 -5.15 -2.71
C HIS A 21 -35.61 -5.35 -3.77
N VAL A 22 -35.30 -5.07 -5.04
CA VAL A 22 -36.06 -5.64 -6.15
C VAL A 22 -35.79 -7.12 -6.01
N GLY A 23 -36.84 -7.90 -5.71
CA GLY A 23 -36.83 -9.33 -5.42
C GLY A 23 -36.37 -10.22 -6.58
N ILE A 24 -35.32 -9.83 -7.29
CA ILE A 24 -34.51 -10.73 -8.09
C ILE A 24 -33.66 -11.48 -7.07
N LYS A 25 -34.10 -12.69 -6.71
CA LYS A 25 -33.20 -13.69 -6.12
C LYS A 25 -32.03 -13.83 -7.09
N HIS A 26 -30.94 -13.10 -6.84
CA HIS A 26 -29.69 -13.41 -7.50
C HIS A 26 -29.45 -14.90 -7.27
N PRO A 27 -29.07 -15.67 -8.32
CA PRO A 27 -28.57 -17.00 -8.07
C PRO A 27 -27.48 -16.84 -7.01
N LYS A 28 -27.58 -17.60 -5.92
CA LYS A 28 -26.49 -17.76 -4.95
C LYS A 28 -25.31 -18.34 -5.73
N ILE A 29 -24.58 -17.51 -6.46
CA ILE A 29 -23.27 -17.83 -6.99
C ILE A 29 -22.42 -17.94 -5.73
N THR A 30 -22.44 -19.14 -5.16
CA THR A 30 -21.69 -19.62 -3.99
C THR A 30 -20.88 -18.52 -3.29
N GLU A 31 -21.51 -17.69 -2.47
CA GLU A 31 -20.85 -16.59 -1.73
C GLU A 31 -19.60 -17.09 -0.99
N ARG A 32 -19.66 -18.31 -0.44
CA ARG A 32 -18.52 -19.00 0.18
C ARG A 32 -17.30 -19.21 -0.72
N SER A 33 -17.47 -19.29 -2.04
CA SER A 33 -16.36 -19.43 -2.99
C SER A 33 -15.68 -18.09 -3.26
N HIS A 34 -16.43 -16.99 -3.20
CA HIS A 34 -15.95 -15.64 -3.41
C HIS A 34 -15.09 -15.16 -2.22
N ASP A 35 -15.55 -15.38 -0.99
CA ASP A 35 -14.79 -15.06 0.23
C ASP A 35 -13.44 -15.76 0.29
N LYS A 36 -13.42 -17.05 -0.04
CA LYS A 36 -12.18 -17.84 -0.10
C LYS A 36 -11.19 -17.26 -1.10
N ARG A 37 -11.68 -16.84 -2.26
CA ARG A 37 -10.84 -16.23 -3.31
C ARG A 37 -10.23 -14.93 -2.83
N ILE A 38 -11.03 -14.05 -2.21
CA ILE A 38 -10.53 -12.79 -1.64
C ILE A 38 -9.46 -13.07 -0.58
N ILE A 39 -9.70 -14.00 0.34
CA ILE A 39 -8.73 -14.35 1.38
C ILE A 39 -7.42 -14.84 0.77
N ILE A 40 -7.49 -15.72 -0.24
CA ILE A 40 -6.30 -16.19 -0.95
C ILE A 40 -5.54 -15.02 -1.58
N LEU A 41 -6.23 -14.06 -2.21
CA LEU A 41 -5.59 -12.89 -2.80
C LEU A 41 -4.96 -11.97 -1.76
N LEU A 42 -5.61 -11.76 -0.61
CA LEU A 42 -5.08 -10.99 0.50
C LEU A 42 -3.82 -11.61 1.12
N ILE A 43 -3.58 -12.90 0.90
CA ILE A 43 -2.37 -13.61 1.35
C ILE A 43 -1.30 -13.62 0.25
N ILE A 44 -1.67 -14.01 -0.98
CA ILE A 44 -0.72 -14.16 -2.09
C ILE A 44 -0.09 -12.82 -2.43
N THR A 45 -0.88 -11.75 -2.51
CA THR A 45 -0.40 -10.42 -2.89
C THR A 45 0.76 -9.95 -2.00
N PRO A 46 0.63 -9.90 -0.66
CA PRO A 46 1.74 -9.49 0.18
C PRO A 46 2.89 -10.51 0.23
N ILE A 47 2.63 -11.83 0.12
CA ILE A 47 3.71 -12.82 0.01
C ILE A 47 4.58 -12.53 -1.20
N TRP A 48 3.97 -12.20 -2.33
CA TRP A 48 4.70 -11.96 -3.56
C TRP A 48 5.61 -10.72 -3.45
N THR A 49 5.08 -9.61 -2.94
CA THR A 49 5.90 -8.41 -2.66
C THR A 49 7.01 -8.70 -1.64
N LEU A 50 6.74 -9.51 -0.60
CA LEU A 50 7.77 -9.93 0.36
C LEU A 50 8.88 -10.75 -0.31
N LEU A 51 8.53 -11.68 -1.22
CA LEU A 51 9.53 -12.47 -1.94
C LEU A 51 10.43 -11.58 -2.80
N PHE A 52 9.87 -10.60 -3.51
CA PHE A 52 10.66 -9.63 -4.27
C PHE A 52 11.60 -8.79 -3.41
N THR A 53 11.21 -8.55 -2.15
CA THR A 53 12.01 -7.78 -1.19
C THR A 53 13.10 -8.64 -0.52
N LEU A 54 12.76 -9.87 -0.12
CA LEU A 54 13.59 -10.72 0.73
C LEU A 54 14.58 -11.60 -0.05
N ILE A 55 14.22 -12.08 -1.25
CA ILE A 55 15.08 -12.99 -2.03
C ILE A 55 16.46 -12.36 -2.32
N PRO A 56 16.56 -11.10 -2.78
CA PRO A 56 17.87 -10.47 -3.01
C PRO A 56 18.73 -10.43 -1.75
N ILE A 57 18.10 -10.24 -0.58
CA ILE A 57 18.78 -10.18 0.72
C ILE A 57 19.33 -11.55 1.10
N PHE A 58 18.51 -12.61 1.02
CA PHE A 58 18.91 -13.96 1.43
C PHE A 58 19.90 -14.62 0.47
N LEU A 59 19.71 -14.44 -0.84
CA LEU A 59 20.62 -14.97 -1.85
C LEU A 59 21.87 -14.11 -2.04
N LYS A 60 21.98 -12.99 -1.30
CA LYS A 60 23.05 -12.00 -1.44
C LYS A 60 23.26 -11.63 -2.91
N PHE A 61 22.16 -11.45 -3.66
CA PHE A 61 22.26 -10.79 -4.95
C PHE A 61 22.81 -9.39 -4.71
N GLN A 62 23.91 -9.05 -5.36
CA GLN A 62 24.55 -7.75 -5.22
C GLN A 62 24.53 -7.03 -6.55
N GLY A 63 24.51 -5.69 -6.45
CA GLY A 63 24.49 -4.80 -7.59
C GLY A 63 23.32 -5.05 -8.53
N PHE A 64 23.61 -5.00 -9.82
CA PHE A 64 22.63 -4.90 -10.91
C PHE A 64 21.54 -6.00 -10.89
N ALA A 65 21.92 -7.24 -10.54
CA ALA A 65 20.98 -8.37 -10.56
C ALA A 65 19.90 -8.26 -9.47
N ALA A 66 20.25 -7.76 -8.28
CA ALA A 66 19.29 -7.55 -7.19
C ALA A 66 18.27 -6.48 -7.53
N ASP A 67 18.73 -5.43 -8.21
CA ASP A 67 17.90 -4.27 -8.55
C ASP A 67 16.97 -4.58 -9.74
N ILE A 68 17.41 -5.35 -10.74
CA ILE A 68 16.53 -5.91 -11.78
C ILE A 68 15.44 -6.78 -11.15
N TYR A 69 15.82 -7.63 -10.19
CA TYR A 69 14.85 -8.52 -9.55
C TYR A 69 13.74 -7.72 -8.83
N ARG A 70 14.10 -6.66 -8.12
CA ARG A 70 13.15 -5.74 -7.49
C ARG A 70 12.26 -5.01 -8.51
N TYR A 71 12.79 -4.69 -9.68
CA TYR A 71 12.03 -4.06 -10.77
C TYR A 71 10.87 -4.93 -11.29
N LEU A 72 10.94 -6.25 -11.10
CA LEU A 72 9.85 -7.16 -11.48
C LEU A 72 8.67 -7.16 -10.48
N GLU A 73 8.84 -6.57 -9.29
CA GLU A 73 7.81 -6.56 -8.25
C GLU A 73 6.48 -5.95 -8.74
N PRO A 74 6.46 -4.74 -9.33
CA PRO A 74 5.22 -4.11 -9.78
C PRO A 74 4.54 -4.89 -10.91
N MET A 75 5.30 -5.67 -11.70
CA MET A 75 4.73 -6.45 -12.80
C MET A 75 3.78 -7.54 -12.31
N ILE A 76 3.96 -8.02 -11.08
CA ILE A 76 3.09 -9.06 -10.52
C ILE A 76 2.21 -8.52 -9.39
N SER A 77 2.73 -7.64 -8.53
CA SER A 77 1.93 -7.09 -7.44
C SER A 77 0.79 -6.19 -7.93
N LEU A 78 1.00 -5.35 -8.95
CA LEU A 78 -0.05 -4.46 -9.47
C LEU A 78 -1.24 -5.24 -10.05
N PRO A 79 -1.05 -6.27 -10.92
CA PRO A 79 -2.17 -7.11 -11.35
C PRO A 79 -2.91 -7.77 -10.20
N LEU A 80 -2.20 -8.27 -9.17
CA LEU A 80 -2.83 -8.91 -8.00
C LEU A 80 -3.63 -7.91 -7.18
N GLN A 81 -3.11 -6.70 -6.95
CA GLN A 81 -3.82 -5.61 -6.28
C GLN A 81 -5.05 -5.16 -7.06
N TYR A 82 -4.92 -5.01 -8.39
CA TYR A 82 -6.04 -4.72 -9.25
C TYR A 82 -7.08 -5.84 -9.18
N TYR A 83 -6.62 -7.09 -9.12
CA TYR A 83 -7.49 -8.25 -9.02
C TYR A 83 -8.32 -8.27 -7.74
N ILE A 84 -7.71 -7.89 -6.60
CA ILE A 84 -8.45 -7.65 -5.36
C ILE A 84 -9.53 -6.58 -5.58
N MET A 85 -9.24 -5.47 -6.27
CA MET A 85 -10.24 -4.42 -6.46
C MET A 85 -11.43 -4.89 -7.32
N VAL A 86 -11.16 -5.54 -8.45
CA VAL A 86 -12.23 -5.95 -9.40
C VAL A 86 -13.06 -7.13 -8.91
N THR A 87 -12.65 -7.82 -7.83
CA THR A 87 -13.52 -8.79 -7.15
C THR A 87 -14.55 -8.14 -6.22
N SER A 88 -14.54 -6.82 -6.05
CA SER A 88 -15.56 -6.13 -5.25
C SER A 88 -16.93 -6.07 -5.94
N GLU A 89 -17.98 -5.90 -5.14
CA GLU A 89 -19.37 -5.79 -5.62
C GLU A 89 -19.55 -4.70 -6.69
N VAL A 90 -18.82 -3.58 -6.59
CA VAL A 90 -18.91 -2.46 -7.55
C VAL A 90 -18.59 -2.89 -9.00
N PHE A 91 -17.82 -3.96 -9.16
CA PHE A 91 -17.40 -4.47 -10.47
C PHE A 91 -18.22 -5.67 -10.95
N ILE A 92 -18.83 -6.41 -10.02
CA ILE A 92 -19.55 -7.66 -10.31
C ILE A 92 -21.05 -7.40 -10.43
N ASP A 93 -21.59 -6.44 -9.68
CA ASP A 93 -23.03 -6.18 -9.61
C ASP A 93 -23.55 -5.57 -10.93
N PRO A 94 -24.36 -6.33 -11.70
CA PRO A 94 -24.91 -5.85 -12.96
C PRO A 94 -25.98 -4.77 -12.77
N THR A 95 -26.54 -4.62 -11.57
CA THR A 95 -27.56 -3.58 -11.33
C THR A 95 -26.96 -2.17 -11.28
N GLN A 96 -25.64 -2.05 -11.23
CA GLN A 96 -24.93 -0.78 -11.25
C GLN A 96 -24.57 -0.29 -12.66
N TYR A 97 -24.88 -1.05 -13.71
CA TYR A 97 -24.66 -0.61 -15.09
C TYR A 97 -25.46 0.66 -15.40
N GLY A 98 -24.76 1.72 -15.82
CA GLY A 98 -25.35 2.99 -16.26
C GLY A 98 -25.61 4.03 -15.15
N ARG A 99 -25.46 3.68 -13.86
CA ARG A 99 -25.61 4.66 -12.78
C ARG A 99 -24.42 5.62 -12.75
N LYS A 100 -24.67 6.89 -13.11
CA LYS A 100 -23.67 7.96 -13.01
C LYS A 100 -23.32 8.22 -11.55
N PHE A 101 -22.04 8.40 -11.31
CA PHE A 101 -21.40 8.79 -10.06
C PHE A 101 -20.76 10.18 -10.28
N LEU A 102 -19.62 10.43 -9.63
CA LEU A 102 -18.87 11.67 -9.71
C LEU A 102 -18.44 11.98 -11.16
N PHE A 103 -18.51 13.25 -11.55
CA PHE A 103 -18.09 13.74 -12.88
C PHE A 103 -18.78 13.05 -14.07
N GLY A 104 -19.97 12.48 -13.86
CA GLY A 104 -20.72 11.78 -14.91
C GLY A 104 -20.17 10.39 -15.25
N LEU A 105 -19.10 9.93 -14.59
CA LEU A 105 -18.54 8.60 -14.73
C LEU A 105 -19.37 7.59 -13.93
N THR A 106 -19.38 6.32 -14.31
CA THR A 106 -19.87 5.26 -13.41
C THR A 106 -18.90 5.06 -12.25
N GLU A 107 -19.39 4.57 -11.10
CA GLU A 107 -18.54 4.30 -9.93
C GLU A 107 -17.36 3.35 -10.26
N ARG A 108 -17.64 2.32 -11.06
CA ARG A 108 -16.64 1.41 -11.62
C ARG A 108 -15.55 2.12 -12.43
N SER A 109 -15.95 3.03 -13.32
CA SER A 109 -15.00 3.78 -14.17
C SER A 109 -14.14 4.72 -13.33
N PHE A 110 -14.75 5.40 -12.37
CA PHE A 110 -14.03 6.26 -11.42
C PHE A 110 -12.99 5.48 -10.62
N LEU A 111 -13.36 4.32 -10.05
CA LEU A 111 -12.44 3.47 -9.31
C LEU A 111 -11.29 2.93 -10.17
N ASN A 112 -11.57 2.56 -11.43
CA ASN A 112 -10.52 2.16 -12.37
C ASN A 112 -9.53 3.28 -12.63
N ILE A 113 -10.01 4.48 -12.95
CA ILE A 113 -9.13 5.64 -13.20
C ILE A 113 -8.33 5.96 -11.95
N TRP A 114 -8.96 5.98 -10.78
CA TRP A 114 -8.31 6.26 -9.51
C TRP A 114 -7.20 5.23 -9.20
N PHE A 115 -7.50 3.94 -9.35
CA PHE A 115 -6.51 2.88 -9.18
C PHE A 115 -5.36 2.99 -10.19
N LEU A 116 -5.68 3.21 -11.48
CA LEU A 116 -4.67 3.32 -12.54
C LEU A 116 -3.73 4.50 -12.35
N ILE A 117 -4.23 5.65 -11.86
CA ILE A 117 -3.39 6.78 -11.48
C ILE A 117 -2.42 6.37 -10.36
N GLY A 118 -2.94 5.72 -9.31
CA GLY A 118 -2.10 5.20 -8.22
C GLY A 118 -1.05 4.19 -8.71
N ALA A 119 -1.45 3.26 -9.57
CA ALA A 119 -0.58 2.24 -10.15
C ALA A 119 0.51 2.85 -11.05
N ALA A 120 0.17 3.87 -11.85
CA ALA A 120 1.13 4.58 -12.69
C ALA A 120 2.18 5.31 -11.84
N ILE A 121 1.74 6.04 -10.80
CA ILE A 121 2.64 6.74 -9.87
C ILE A 121 3.52 5.72 -9.13
N TYR A 122 2.94 4.60 -8.69
CA TYR A 122 3.67 3.51 -8.03
C TYR A 122 4.75 2.92 -8.93
N ALA A 123 4.40 2.54 -10.16
CA ALA A 123 5.33 1.95 -11.11
C ALA A 123 6.45 2.92 -11.50
N GLN A 124 6.12 4.20 -11.75
CA GLN A 124 7.12 5.23 -12.04
C GLN A 124 8.05 5.45 -10.84
N GLY A 125 7.51 5.55 -9.62
CA GLY A 125 8.30 5.69 -8.40
C GLY A 125 9.25 4.50 -8.19
N SER A 126 8.76 3.28 -8.37
CA SER A 126 9.57 2.05 -8.29
C SER A 126 10.70 2.05 -9.33
N GLY A 127 10.40 2.49 -10.56
CA GLY A 127 11.38 2.56 -11.65
C GLY A 127 12.46 3.62 -11.40
N ILE A 128 12.08 4.81 -10.94
CA ILE A 128 13.02 5.88 -10.55
C ILE A 128 13.89 5.40 -9.38
N TYR A 129 13.29 4.82 -8.35
CA TYR A 129 13.99 4.29 -7.19
C TYR A 129 15.06 3.25 -7.59
N SER A 130 14.66 2.27 -8.41
CA SER A 130 15.56 1.20 -8.86
C SER A 130 16.66 1.74 -9.77
N THR A 131 16.33 2.64 -10.71
CA THR A 131 17.32 3.26 -11.61
C THR A 131 18.33 4.11 -10.83
N ALA A 132 17.87 4.84 -9.81
CA ALA A 132 18.73 5.64 -8.96
C ALA A 132 19.69 4.77 -8.14
N ILE A 133 19.24 3.62 -7.63
CA ILE A 133 20.13 2.66 -6.96
C ILE A 133 21.16 2.11 -7.94
N LEU A 134 20.76 1.73 -9.15
CA LEU A 134 21.66 1.21 -10.17
C LEU A 134 22.76 2.22 -10.53
N ALA A 135 22.37 3.47 -10.80
CA ALA A 135 23.29 4.55 -11.10
C ALA A 135 24.22 4.83 -9.92
N LYS A 136 23.68 4.88 -8.70
CA LYS A 136 24.46 5.05 -7.47
C LYS A 136 25.50 3.94 -7.30
N HIS A 137 25.11 2.66 -7.42
CA HIS A 137 26.04 1.53 -7.29
C HIS A 137 27.11 1.56 -8.39
N ALA A 138 26.76 1.93 -9.62
CA ALA A 138 27.73 2.07 -10.70
C ALA A 138 28.79 3.14 -10.39
N ILE A 139 28.37 4.28 -9.82
CA ILE A 139 29.28 5.35 -9.41
C ILE A 139 30.12 4.90 -8.20
N GLU A 140 29.50 4.36 -7.15
CA GLU A 140 30.21 3.89 -5.95
C GLU A 140 31.27 2.83 -6.28
N ASN A 141 30.99 1.92 -7.22
CA ASN A 141 31.94 0.89 -7.65
C ASN A 141 33.17 1.47 -8.37
N VAL A 142 33.07 2.67 -8.95
CA VAL A 142 34.22 3.36 -9.56
C VAL A 142 34.97 4.20 -8.53
N LEU A 143 34.24 4.90 -7.64
CA LEU A 143 34.82 5.84 -6.68
C LEU A 143 35.50 5.16 -5.50
N LEU A 144 34.92 4.08 -4.95
CA LEU A 144 35.46 3.37 -3.79
C LEU A 144 36.88 2.82 -4.00
N PRO A 145 37.19 2.16 -5.14
CA PRO A 145 38.56 1.70 -5.41
C PRO A 145 39.51 2.78 -5.92
N ASN A 146 39.02 3.96 -6.35
CA ASN A 146 39.83 5.03 -6.93
C ASN A 146 39.53 6.39 -6.26
N PRO A 147 39.90 6.57 -4.98
CA PRO A 147 39.55 7.78 -4.21
C PRO A 147 40.18 9.06 -4.78
N GLU A 148 41.31 8.96 -5.49
CA GLU A 148 41.93 10.09 -6.19
C GLU A 148 41.02 10.72 -7.26
N ILE A 149 40.09 9.96 -7.87
CA ILE A 149 39.15 10.48 -8.86
C ILE A 149 38.16 11.45 -8.21
N VAL A 150 37.72 11.17 -6.97
CA VAL A 150 36.84 12.07 -6.21
C VAL A 150 37.55 13.39 -5.89
N GLN A 151 38.83 13.32 -5.55
CA GLN A 151 39.63 14.52 -5.25
C GLN A 151 39.86 15.38 -6.50
N GLN A 152 40.04 14.75 -7.66
CA GLN A 152 40.22 15.45 -8.94
C GLN A 152 38.90 15.98 -9.52
N TYR A 153 37.79 15.30 -9.27
CA TYR A 153 36.48 15.61 -9.83
C TYR A 153 35.38 15.52 -8.75
N PRO A 154 35.29 16.52 -7.85
CA PRO A 154 34.33 16.50 -6.74
C PRO A 154 32.87 16.42 -7.19
N LYS A 155 32.57 16.81 -8.43
CA LYS A 155 31.24 16.66 -9.04
C LYS A 155 30.71 15.22 -9.05
N PHE A 156 31.57 14.20 -9.05
CA PHE A 156 31.09 12.82 -8.98
C PHE A 156 30.41 12.48 -7.64
N ASP A 157 30.89 13.06 -6.54
CA ASP A 157 30.28 12.87 -5.22
C ASP A 157 28.93 13.59 -5.13
N GLU A 158 28.83 14.79 -5.71
CA GLU A 158 27.56 15.52 -5.85
C GLU A 158 26.53 14.73 -6.68
N VAL A 159 26.97 14.11 -7.78
CA VAL A 159 26.11 13.26 -8.62
C VAL A 159 25.67 12.01 -7.86
N ALA A 160 26.57 11.34 -7.15
CA ALA A 160 26.23 10.18 -6.31
C ALA A 160 25.21 10.55 -5.21
N TYR A 161 25.41 11.71 -4.57
CA TYR A 161 24.48 12.27 -3.59
C TYR A 161 23.10 12.56 -4.21
N TYR A 162 23.06 13.18 -5.38
CA TYR A 162 21.82 13.48 -6.10
C TYR A 162 21.02 12.20 -6.42
N TYR A 163 21.67 11.16 -6.94
CA TYR A 163 21.00 9.88 -7.19
C TYR A 163 20.45 9.26 -5.91
N ARG A 164 21.21 9.33 -4.82
CA ARG A 164 20.79 8.75 -3.53
C ARG A 164 19.67 9.53 -2.84
N GLU A 165 19.89 10.80 -2.55
CA GLU A 165 18.95 11.55 -1.71
C GLU A 165 17.78 12.08 -2.53
N THR A 166 18.03 12.66 -3.70
CA THR A 166 16.96 13.25 -4.51
C THR A 166 16.19 12.19 -5.29
N LEU A 167 16.85 11.40 -6.13
CA LEU A 167 16.13 10.47 -7.01
C LEU A 167 15.64 9.23 -6.27
N GLN A 168 16.48 8.57 -5.49
CA GLN A 168 16.08 7.36 -4.76
C GLN A 168 15.14 7.73 -3.60
N HIS A 169 15.58 8.54 -2.64
CA HIS A 169 14.81 8.75 -1.41
C HIS A 169 13.65 9.73 -1.55
N ILE A 170 13.86 10.92 -2.13
CA ILE A 170 12.80 11.94 -2.22
C ILE A 170 11.81 11.67 -3.35
N ILE A 171 12.26 11.40 -4.57
CA ILE A 171 11.35 11.28 -5.71
C ILE A 171 10.83 9.85 -5.84
N GLY A 172 11.73 8.88 -5.99
CA GLY A 172 11.38 7.50 -6.28
C GLY A 172 10.54 6.88 -5.18
N LEU A 173 11.02 6.92 -3.94
CA LEU A 173 10.33 6.26 -2.84
C LEU A 173 9.03 6.97 -2.41
N TYR A 174 8.98 8.31 -2.35
CA TYR A 174 7.72 8.99 -2.03
C TYR A 174 6.69 8.77 -3.13
N SER A 175 7.08 8.83 -4.41
CA SER A 175 6.16 8.53 -5.50
C SER A 175 5.65 7.09 -5.39
N TYR A 176 6.55 6.13 -5.16
CA TYR A 176 6.20 4.74 -4.93
C TYR A 176 5.19 4.57 -3.78
N ALA A 177 5.48 5.14 -2.62
CA ALA A 177 4.61 5.08 -1.44
C ALA A 177 3.26 5.79 -1.69
N THR A 178 3.26 6.99 -2.29
CA THR A 178 2.05 7.73 -2.63
C THR A 178 1.17 6.97 -3.61
N GLY A 179 1.77 6.36 -4.65
CA GLY A 179 1.03 5.51 -5.59
C GLY A 179 0.35 4.33 -4.88
N TYR A 180 1.08 3.67 -3.97
CA TYR A 180 0.54 2.58 -3.15
C TYR A 180 -0.65 3.01 -2.28
N VAL A 181 -0.53 4.18 -1.64
CA VAL A 181 -1.60 4.81 -0.85
C VAL A 181 -2.85 5.06 -1.70
N ILE A 182 -2.67 5.62 -2.90
CA ILE A 182 -3.79 5.92 -3.82
C ILE A 182 -4.49 4.63 -4.25
N MET A 183 -3.75 3.58 -4.62
CA MET A 183 -4.31 2.28 -4.96
C MET A 183 -5.09 1.66 -3.78
N THR A 184 -4.52 1.73 -2.58
CA THR A 184 -5.14 1.23 -1.36
C THR A 184 -6.44 1.97 -1.05
N LEU A 185 -6.46 3.29 -1.22
CA LEU A 185 -7.68 4.09 -1.07
C LEU A 185 -8.77 3.69 -2.05
N ALA A 186 -8.42 3.44 -3.32
CA ALA A 186 -9.37 2.95 -4.32
C ALA A 186 -9.96 1.59 -3.90
N GLN A 187 -9.14 0.66 -3.41
CA GLN A 187 -9.60 -0.64 -2.90
C GLN A 187 -10.51 -0.49 -1.67
N LEU A 188 -10.10 0.29 -0.66
CA LEU A 188 -10.92 0.55 0.53
C LEU A 188 -12.28 1.16 0.13
N PHE A 189 -12.28 2.09 -0.82
CA PHE A 189 -13.52 2.69 -1.32
C PHE A 189 -14.38 1.68 -2.07
N ALA A 190 -13.79 0.81 -2.91
CA ALA A 190 -14.51 -0.24 -3.63
C ALA A 190 -15.22 -1.21 -2.68
N TYR A 191 -14.57 -1.59 -1.58
CA TYR A 191 -15.11 -2.51 -0.58
C TYR A 191 -16.01 -1.85 0.49
N ARG A 192 -16.28 -0.53 0.39
CA ARG A 192 -17.01 0.20 1.44
C ARG A 192 -18.46 -0.24 1.62
N ARG A 193 -19.11 -0.79 0.60
CA ARG A 193 -20.52 -1.25 0.67
C ARG A 193 -20.64 -2.75 0.92
N GLN A 194 -19.62 -3.50 0.53
CA GLN A 194 -19.61 -4.95 0.58
C GLN A 194 -19.69 -5.48 2.03
N LYS A 195 -20.61 -6.42 2.23
CA LYS A 195 -20.85 -7.13 3.48
C LYS A 195 -20.85 -8.64 3.17
N HIS A 196 -20.25 -9.40 4.08
CA HIS A 196 -20.20 -10.86 4.03
C HIS A 196 -20.90 -11.42 5.27
N ASP A 197 -21.39 -12.66 5.18
CA ASP A 197 -22.09 -13.35 6.28
C ASP A 197 -21.20 -13.56 7.52
N GLY A 198 -19.88 -13.44 7.33
CA GLY A 198 -18.87 -13.66 8.35
C GLY A 198 -18.17 -15.00 8.17
N LEU A 199 -16.98 -15.11 8.77
CA LEU A 199 -16.14 -16.30 8.65
C LEU A 199 -16.45 -17.30 9.77
N ASP A 200 -17.05 -18.43 9.41
CA ASP A 200 -17.28 -19.55 10.34
C ASP A 200 -16.12 -20.55 10.36
N SER A 201 -15.38 -20.65 9.25
CA SER A 201 -14.28 -21.61 9.12
C SER A 201 -13.03 -21.12 9.85
N ARG A 202 -12.46 -21.95 10.74
CA ARG A 202 -11.17 -21.69 11.40
C ARG A 202 -10.05 -21.42 10.38
N LYS A 203 -9.99 -22.15 9.27
CA LYS A 203 -9.00 -21.93 8.20
C LYS A 203 -9.20 -20.57 7.53
N GLY A 204 -10.46 -20.17 7.30
CA GLY A 204 -10.80 -18.86 6.75
C GLY A 204 -10.38 -17.71 7.67
N ILE A 205 -10.68 -17.83 8.98
CA ILE A 205 -10.30 -16.83 9.99
C ILE A 205 -8.77 -16.67 10.05
N ILE A 206 -8.03 -17.79 10.14
CA ILE A 206 -6.56 -17.76 10.19
C ILE A 206 -6.00 -17.13 8.92
N GLY A 207 -6.47 -17.53 7.74
CA GLY A 207 -6.00 -16.97 6.47
C GLY A 207 -6.28 -15.47 6.36
N TRP A 208 -7.47 -15.03 6.77
CA TRP A 208 -7.85 -13.62 6.76
C TRP A 208 -6.99 -12.75 7.69
N ILE A 209 -6.73 -13.23 8.92
CA ILE A 209 -5.83 -12.55 9.87
C ILE A 209 -4.40 -12.54 9.33
N LEU A 210 -3.93 -13.67 8.80
CA LEU A 210 -2.59 -13.79 8.23
C LEU A 210 -2.38 -12.81 7.08
N GLY A 211 -3.34 -12.67 6.16
CA GLY A 211 -3.27 -11.68 5.08
C GLY A 211 -3.12 -10.26 5.62
N GLY A 212 -3.89 -9.91 6.66
CA GLY A 212 -3.76 -8.61 7.34
C GLY A 212 -2.39 -8.40 7.97
N ILE A 213 -1.88 -9.39 8.70
CA ILE A 213 -0.55 -9.33 9.33
C ILE A 213 0.55 -9.19 8.28
N LEU A 214 0.51 -9.97 7.19
CA LEU A 214 1.50 -9.91 6.12
C LEU A 214 1.51 -8.53 5.45
N PHE A 215 0.33 -7.97 5.17
CA PHE A 215 0.20 -6.59 4.71
C PHE A 215 0.79 -5.60 5.74
N GLY A 216 0.56 -5.83 7.03
CA GLY A 216 1.12 -5.00 8.10
C GLY A 216 2.66 -5.04 8.17
N ILE A 217 3.26 -6.21 7.99
CA ILE A 217 4.73 -6.40 7.95
C ILE A 217 5.35 -5.66 6.76
N LEU A 218 4.71 -5.70 5.60
CA LEU A 218 5.16 -4.95 4.42
C LEU A 218 5.19 -3.45 4.68
N ASN A 219 4.08 -2.90 5.17
CA ASN A 219 4.02 -1.47 5.51
C ASN A 219 5.01 -1.10 6.62
N ALA A 220 5.25 -1.99 7.59
CA ALA A 220 6.26 -1.77 8.63
C ALA A 220 7.67 -1.71 8.07
N SER A 221 7.98 -2.54 7.08
CA SER A 221 9.29 -2.56 6.43
C SER A 221 9.60 -1.22 5.76
N VAL A 222 8.60 -0.60 5.13
CA VAL A 222 8.69 0.75 4.55
C VAL A 222 8.74 1.83 5.64
N ALA A 223 7.91 1.69 6.68
CA ALA A 223 7.87 2.65 7.79
C ALA A 223 9.20 2.74 8.56
N ILE A 224 9.92 1.64 8.72
CA ILE A 224 11.24 1.65 9.37
C ILE A 224 12.25 2.49 8.58
N GLU A 225 12.08 2.61 7.26
CA GLU A 225 12.93 3.48 6.45
C GLU A 225 12.48 4.95 6.54
N PHE A 226 11.18 5.20 6.57
CA PHE A 226 10.60 6.56 6.57
C PHE A 226 9.44 6.66 7.56
N PRO A 227 9.74 6.75 8.86
CA PRO A 227 8.72 6.57 9.90
C PRO A 227 7.63 7.63 9.86
N LEU A 228 8.00 8.90 9.65
CA LEU A 228 7.02 10.00 9.70
C LEU A 228 5.92 9.86 8.65
N VAL A 229 6.28 9.58 7.40
CA VAL A 229 5.33 9.52 6.28
C VAL A 229 4.33 8.39 6.47
N VAL A 230 4.86 7.20 6.79
CA VAL A 230 4.04 6.01 6.92
C VAL A 230 3.20 6.06 8.19
N ILE A 231 3.70 6.62 9.30
CA ILE A 231 2.90 6.85 10.51
C ILE A 231 1.74 7.81 10.23
N ILE A 232 1.98 8.95 9.58
CA ILE A 232 0.91 9.90 9.23
C ILE A 232 -0.16 9.19 8.40
N TYR A 233 0.25 8.42 7.40
CA TYR A 233 -0.67 7.65 6.57
C TYR A 233 -1.48 6.61 7.37
N ILE A 234 -0.82 5.81 8.20
CA ILE A 234 -1.45 4.79 9.04
C ILE A 234 -2.43 5.43 10.01
N LEU A 235 -2.07 6.57 10.62
CA LEU A 235 -2.97 7.28 11.52
C LEU A 235 -4.18 7.80 10.76
N LEU A 236 -3.98 8.52 9.66
CA LEU A 236 -5.09 9.09 8.89
C LEU A 236 -6.05 8.02 8.36
N ILE A 237 -5.52 6.97 7.71
CA ILE A 237 -6.35 5.93 7.11
C ILE A 237 -6.85 4.94 8.17
N GLY A 238 -5.98 4.50 9.07
CA GLY A 238 -6.33 3.57 10.14
C GLY A 238 -7.39 4.12 11.07
N ILE A 239 -7.29 5.39 11.48
CA ILE A 239 -8.32 6.05 12.30
C ILE A 239 -9.63 6.19 11.50
N SER A 240 -9.57 6.67 10.26
CA SER A 240 -10.77 6.81 9.41
C SER A 240 -11.50 5.48 9.21
N LEU A 241 -10.74 4.41 8.95
CA LEU A 241 -11.25 3.05 8.78
C LEU A 241 -11.82 2.49 10.09
N THR A 242 -11.16 2.75 11.22
CA THR A 242 -11.65 2.39 12.55
C THR A 242 -12.99 3.05 12.85
N ILE A 243 -13.09 4.37 12.65
CA ILE A 243 -14.33 5.13 12.82
C ILE A 243 -15.43 4.58 11.92
N PHE A 244 -15.12 4.29 10.65
CA PHE A 244 -16.08 3.72 9.70
C PHE A 244 -16.61 2.34 10.16
N LEU A 245 -15.74 1.46 10.62
CA LEU A 245 -16.11 0.11 11.08
C LEU A 245 -16.86 0.12 12.41
N LEU A 246 -16.53 1.06 13.31
CA LEU A 246 -17.26 1.33 14.54
C LEU A 246 -18.68 1.82 14.26
N LYS A 247 -18.83 2.85 13.41
CA LYS A 247 -20.14 3.38 12.99
C LYS A 247 -21.01 2.31 12.31
N SER A 248 -20.38 1.44 11.53
CA SER A 248 -21.05 0.32 10.88
C SER A 248 -21.37 -0.86 11.82
N LYS A 249 -21.01 -0.79 13.11
CA LYS A 249 -21.21 -1.86 14.13
C LYS A 249 -20.66 -3.23 13.74
N VAL A 250 -19.59 -3.26 12.94
CA VAL A 250 -18.98 -4.51 12.43
C VAL A 250 -17.52 -4.66 12.80
N MET A 251 -16.90 -3.71 13.52
CA MET A 251 -15.49 -3.76 13.90
C MET A 251 -15.07 -5.11 14.50
N PHE A 252 -15.83 -5.61 15.49
CA PHE A 252 -15.54 -6.87 16.20
C PHE A 252 -16.20 -8.10 15.57
N SER A 253 -16.87 -7.94 14.44
CA SER A 253 -17.47 -9.07 13.73
C SER A 253 -16.39 -9.86 12.99
N LYS A 254 -16.54 -11.18 12.89
CA LYS A 254 -15.56 -12.05 12.23
C LYS A 254 -15.70 -11.94 10.71
N GLY A 255 -14.96 -11.04 10.09
CA GLY A 255 -14.87 -10.97 8.64
C GLY A 255 -16.13 -10.48 7.92
N ARG A 256 -17.10 -9.82 8.57
CA ARG A 256 -18.27 -9.28 7.84
C ARG A 256 -17.88 -8.21 6.82
N ARG A 257 -16.74 -7.55 7.00
CA ARG A 257 -16.14 -6.67 5.99
C ARG A 257 -14.70 -7.11 5.75
N LEU A 258 -14.53 -8.32 5.19
CA LEU A 258 -13.27 -9.03 5.01
C LEU A 258 -12.08 -8.13 4.67
N VAL A 259 -12.16 -7.43 3.53
CA VAL A 259 -11.06 -6.59 3.05
C VAL A 259 -10.80 -5.43 4.01
N LEU A 260 -11.81 -4.63 4.33
CA LEU A 260 -11.65 -3.47 5.22
C LEU A 260 -11.06 -3.84 6.58
N GLN A 261 -11.57 -4.91 7.20
CA GLN A 261 -11.05 -5.35 8.48
C GLN A 261 -9.63 -5.96 8.35
N SER A 262 -9.29 -6.59 7.22
CA SER A 262 -7.93 -7.08 6.95
C SER A 262 -6.92 -5.92 6.84
N TYR A 263 -7.30 -4.85 6.13
CA TYR A 263 -6.48 -3.63 6.06
C TYR A 263 -6.32 -2.97 7.43
N LEU A 264 -7.38 -2.93 8.25
CA LEU A 264 -7.29 -2.41 9.63
C LEU A 264 -6.34 -3.26 10.49
N ILE A 265 -6.43 -4.60 10.41
CA ILE A 265 -5.48 -5.49 11.08
C ILE A 265 -4.05 -5.14 10.65
N GLY A 266 -3.83 -4.98 9.34
CA GLY A 266 -2.54 -4.59 8.80
C GLY A 266 -2.02 -3.26 9.33
N TYR A 267 -2.84 -2.21 9.34
CA TYR A 267 -2.46 -0.91 9.92
C TYR A 267 -2.14 -0.99 11.41
N ALA A 268 -2.91 -1.77 12.18
CA ALA A 268 -2.63 -2.01 13.58
C ALA A 268 -1.31 -2.78 13.77
N THR A 269 -1.08 -3.84 12.99
CA THR A 269 0.18 -4.59 13.00
C THR A 269 1.37 -3.69 12.67
N THR A 270 1.25 -2.85 11.64
CA THR A 270 2.32 -1.90 11.30
C THR A 270 2.61 -0.94 12.43
N LEU A 271 1.57 -0.33 13.01
CA LEU A 271 1.73 0.61 14.12
C LEU A 271 2.47 -0.04 15.30
N VAL A 272 2.08 -1.27 15.67
CA VAL A 272 2.74 -2.01 16.75
C VAL A 272 4.22 -2.25 16.44
N ILE A 273 4.56 -2.74 15.24
CA ILE A 273 5.95 -2.99 14.85
C ILE A 273 6.77 -1.70 14.87
N VAL A 274 6.22 -0.60 14.33
CA VAL A 274 6.90 0.70 14.29
C VAL A 274 7.11 1.26 15.69
N LEU A 275 6.14 1.15 16.59
CA LEU A 275 6.29 1.59 17.98
C LEU A 275 7.38 0.78 18.72
N ILE A 276 7.40 -0.54 18.54
CA ILE A 276 8.46 -1.40 19.08
C ILE A 276 9.82 -0.97 18.53
N TRP A 277 9.91 -0.70 17.23
CA TRP A 277 11.15 -0.24 16.60
C TRP A 277 11.61 1.12 17.14
N ILE A 278 10.72 2.12 17.23
CA ILE A 278 11.04 3.44 17.81
C ILE A 278 11.55 3.29 19.25
N ALA A 279 10.89 2.46 20.05
CA ALA A 279 11.30 2.20 21.43
C ALA A 279 12.67 1.51 21.51
N ALA A 280 12.93 0.50 20.66
CA ALA A 280 14.21 -0.20 20.62
C ALA A 280 15.38 0.69 20.15
N VAL A 281 15.09 1.65 19.28
CA VAL A 281 16.10 2.56 18.68
C VAL A 281 16.28 3.85 19.50
N GLY A 282 15.37 4.15 20.43
CA GLY A 282 15.42 5.34 21.25
C GLY A 282 15.04 6.63 20.50
N GLY A 283 14.12 6.55 19.54
CA GLY A 283 13.56 7.71 18.83
C GLY A 283 13.44 7.55 17.31
N PHE A 284 13.13 8.66 16.63
CA PHE A 284 13.07 8.73 15.17
C PHE A 284 14.47 8.91 14.60
N LYS A 285 15.13 7.78 14.31
CA LYS A 285 16.49 7.73 13.78
C LYS A 285 16.49 6.92 12.49
N ASP A 286 17.00 7.48 11.39
CA ASP A 286 17.12 6.77 10.11
C ASP A 286 17.97 5.51 10.25
N LYS A 287 17.70 4.46 9.46
CA LYS A 287 18.50 3.19 9.45
C LYS A 287 20.02 3.43 9.44
N LYS A 288 20.49 4.48 8.76
CA LYS A 288 21.92 4.89 8.73
C LYS A 288 22.49 5.18 10.12
N SER A 289 21.71 5.76 11.02
CA SER A 289 22.12 6.12 12.38
C SER A 289 21.95 4.98 13.41
N VAL A 290 21.29 3.89 13.02
CA VAL A 290 20.91 2.80 13.94
C VAL A 290 21.75 1.54 13.73
N GLY A 291 22.55 1.45 12.65
CA GLY A 291 23.55 0.38 12.49
C GLY A 291 23.01 -1.05 12.37
N LEU A 292 21.69 -1.25 12.27
CA LEU A 292 21.03 -2.57 12.31
C LEU A 292 21.41 -3.52 11.15
N PHE A 293 22.17 -3.06 10.17
CA PHE A 293 22.80 -3.91 9.13
C PHE A 293 24.27 -3.56 8.82
N VAL A 294 24.93 -2.71 9.63
CA VAL A 294 26.37 -2.47 9.49
C VAL A 294 27.11 -3.60 10.22
N LYS A 295 27.20 -4.76 9.58
CA LYS A 295 28.12 -5.81 10.03
C LYS A 295 29.47 -5.60 9.35
N GLY A 296 30.39 -4.97 10.08
CA GLY A 296 31.83 -5.10 9.90
C GLY A 296 32.51 -3.99 9.10
N GLY A 297 33.24 -3.12 9.78
CA GLY A 297 34.22 -2.25 9.14
C GLY A 297 34.45 -0.89 9.82
N SER A 298 34.69 -0.86 11.13
CA SER A 298 35.32 0.32 11.75
C SER A 298 36.25 -0.13 12.87
N ASN A 299 37.41 -0.67 12.50
CA ASN A 299 38.60 -0.49 13.32
C ASN A 299 39.03 0.97 13.16
N SER A 300 38.53 1.83 14.04
CA SER A 300 39.14 3.13 14.32
C SER A 300 39.86 3.01 15.66
N THR A 301 40.97 2.27 15.66
CA THR A 301 42.10 2.65 16.50
C THR A 301 42.85 3.75 15.77
N ARG A 302 42.83 4.96 16.33
CA ARG A 302 44.03 5.80 16.40
C ARG A 302 43.83 6.93 17.41
N ASN A 303 44.82 6.98 18.29
CA ASN A 303 45.22 8.10 19.13
C ASN A 303 45.42 9.37 18.31
#